data_AF-A0A655JM45-F1
#
_entry.id   AF-A0A655JM45-F1
#
_cell.length_a   1.000
_cell.length_b   1.000
_cell.length_c   1.000
_cell.angle_alpha   90.00
_cell.angle_beta   90.00
_cell.angle_gamma   90.00
#
_symmetry.space_group_name_H-M   'P 1'
#
loop_
_entity.id
_entity.type
_entity.pdbx_description
1 polymer ?
#
loop_
_entity_poly.entity_id
_entity_poly.type
_entity_poly.pdbx_seq_one_letter_code
_entity_poly.pdbx_strand_id
1 'polypeptide(L)'
;MATHELIADYEAIVLADDVTASNILPSGRALESRPGVVLHPGQAVCHFGVSTGETCGTVESVNNGWFTMSHGVLSEKGDSGGPVYLAPDGGPAQIVGIFNSVWGGFPAAVSWRSTSEQVHADLGVTPLA
;
A
#
# COMPACT_ATOMS: atom_id res chain seq x y z
N MET A 1 4.34 -13.05 19.41
CA MET A 1 3.08 -13.13 18.64
C MET A 1 3.44 -13.49 17.21
N ALA A 2 2.72 -14.44 16.59
CA ALA A 2 3.16 -15.09 15.36
C ALA A 2 2.95 -14.18 14.13
N THR A 3 3.99 -13.99 13.33
CA THR A 3 4.03 -13.22 12.06
C THR A 3 3.25 -13.87 10.91
N HIS A 4 2.40 -14.85 11.20
CA HIS A 4 1.74 -15.71 10.21
C HIS A 4 0.25 -15.43 10.04
N GLU A 5 -0.34 -14.56 10.88
CA GLU A 5 -1.75 -14.20 10.79
C GLU A 5 -1.96 -13.23 9.62
N LEU A 6 -2.98 -13.52 8.80
CA LEU A 6 -3.41 -12.62 7.73
C LEU A 6 -3.96 -11.35 8.38
N ILE A 7 -3.41 -10.19 8.02
CA ILE A 7 -3.97 -8.90 8.40
C ILE A 7 -4.75 -8.40 7.19
N ALA A 8 -6.08 -8.45 7.30
CA ALA A 8 -6.99 -7.80 6.36
C ALA A 8 -7.51 -6.52 7.01
N ASP A 9 -6.91 -5.40 6.61
CA ASP A 9 -7.23 -4.06 7.10
C ASP A 9 -7.31 -3.13 5.88
N TYR A 10 -8.41 -3.29 5.13
CA TYR A 10 -8.73 -2.52 3.94
C TYR A 10 -10.22 -2.21 3.91
N GLU A 11 -10.58 -1.19 3.15
CA GLU A 11 -11.96 -0.84 2.85
C GLU A 11 -12.06 -0.44 1.37
N ALA A 12 -13.19 -0.75 0.74
CA ALA A 12 -13.54 -0.28 -0.59
C ALA A 12 -14.69 0.71 -0.49
N ILE A 13 -14.50 1.92 -1.03
CA ILE A 13 -15.51 2.98 -1.02
C ILE A 13 -16.02 3.16 -2.44
N VAL A 14 -17.34 3.01 -2.62
CA VAL A 14 -18.01 3.35 -3.87
C VAL A 14 -18.14 4.87 -3.96
N LEU A 15 -17.56 5.46 -5.00
CA LEU A 15 -17.70 6.88 -5.27
C LEU A 15 -19.05 7.16 -5.93
N ALA A 16 -19.61 8.35 -5.68
CA ALA A 16 -20.78 8.81 -6.41
C ALA A 16 -20.44 9.02 -7.90
N ASP A 17 -21.45 8.87 -8.77
CA ASP A 17 -21.26 8.88 -10.23
C ASP A 17 -20.65 10.19 -10.77
N ASP A 18 -20.80 11.29 -10.04
CA ASP A 18 -20.27 12.62 -10.39
C ASP A 18 -18.86 12.89 -9.84
N VAL A 19 -18.27 11.94 -9.10
CA VAL A 19 -16.92 12.04 -8.55
C VAL A 19 -15.92 11.34 -9.47
N THR A 20 -14.95 12.10 -9.98
CA THR A 20 -13.84 11.54 -10.75
C THR A 20 -12.71 11.11 -9.83
N ALA A 21 -12.35 9.82 -9.87
CA ALA A 21 -11.16 9.33 -9.18
C ALA A 21 -9.88 9.84 -9.87
N SER A 22 -8.92 10.31 -9.08
CA SER A 22 -7.57 10.65 -9.55
C SER A 22 -6.57 9.66 -8.96
N ASN A 23 -5.70 9.12 -9.80
CA ASN A 23 -4.57 8.30 -9.36
C ASN A 23 -3.26 9.10 -9.34
N ILE A 24 -3.32 10.43 -9.32
CA ILE A 24 -2.13 11.28 -9.29
C ILE A 24 -1.76 11.59 -7.83
N LEU A 25 -0.56 11.19 -7.42
CA LEU A 25 0.00 11.53 -6.12
C LEU A 25 0.23 13.04 -6.00
N PRO A 26 0.31 13.62 -4.79
CA PRO A 26 0.60 15.04 -4.61
C PRO A 26 1.94 15.52 -5.20
N SER A 27 2.89 14.59 -5.43
CA SER A 27 4.13 14.85 -6.16
C SER A 27 3.94 15.02 -7.68
N GLY A 28 2.73 14.79 -8.21
CA GLY A 28 2.40 14.79 -9.63
C GLY A 28 2.65 13.45 -10.33
N ARG A 29 3.14 12.44 -9.61
CA ARG A 29 3.42 11.11 -10.14
C ARG A 29 2.15 10.26 -10.22
N ALA A 30 1.93 9.56 -11.32
CA ALA A 30 0.84 8.59 -11.43
C ALA A 30 1.09 7.39 -10.52
N LEU A 31 0.06 6.97 -9.78
CA LEU A 31 0.00 5.75 -9.01
C LEU A 31 -0.63 4.65 -9.88
N GLU A 32 0.18 3.68 -10.26
CA GLU A 32 -0.21 2.55 -11.09
C GLU A 32 -0.48 1.31 -10.25
N SER A 33 -1.47 0.51 -10.65
CA SER A 33 -1.80 -0.78 -10.05
C SER A 33 -1.34 -1.93 -10.95
N ARG A 34 -0.43 -2.77 -10.44
CA ARG A 34 0.00 -4.03 -11.04
C ARG A 34 -0.05 -5.10 -9.96
N PRO A 35 -1.18 -5.80 -9.78
CA PRO A 35 -1.39 -6.73 -8.67
C PRO A 35 -0.38 -7.88 -8.58
N GLY A 36 0.33 -8.19 -9.67
CA GLY A 36 1.36 -9.24 -9.70
C GLY A 36 2.71 -8.88 -9.05
N VAL A 37 2.89 -7.66 -8.54
CA VAL A 37 4.16 -7.24 -7.92
C VAL A 37 4.38 -7.96 -6.60
N VAL A 38 5.54 -8.59 -6.46
CA VAL A 38 5.99 -9.27 -5.23
C VAL A 38 7.07 -8.42 -4.58
N LEU A 39 6.92 -8.15 -3.29
CA LEU A 39 7.90 -7.43 -2.48
C LEU A 39 8.95 -8.37 -1.90
N HIS A 40 10.17 -7.83 -1.72
CA HIS A 40 11.26 -8.50 -1.04
C HIS A 40 11.84 -7.59 0.07
N PRO A 41 12.32 -8.16 1.19
CA PRO A 41 13.06 -7.39 2.19
C PRO A 41 14.25 -6.63 1.59
N GLY A 42 14.51 -5.43 2.09
CA GLY A 42 15.54 -4.51 1.60
C GLY A 42 15.15 -3.69 0.37
N GLN A 43 14.00 -3.96 -0.25
CA GLN A 43 13.54 -3.22 -1.41
C GLN A 43 13.13 -1.79 -1.03
N ALA A 44 13.55 -0.81 -1.83
CA ALA A 44 13.19 0.60 -1.63
C ALA A 44 11.68 0.80 -1.79
N VAL A 45 11.08 1.54 -0.86
CA VAL A 45 9.65 1.78 -0.81
C VAL A 45 9.37 3.19 -0.28
N CYS A 46 8.28 3.79 -0.75
CA CYS A 46 7.77 5.06 -0.26
C CYS A 46 6.35 4.91 0.24
N HIS A 47 5.99 5.74 1.21
CA HIS A 47 4.66 5.89 1.76
C HIS A 47 4.26 7.36 1.64
N PHE A 48 3.05 7.61 1.18
CA PHE A 48 2.46 8.94 1.25
C PHE A 48 1.36 8.96 2.33
N GLY A 49 1.60 9.75 3.36
CA GLY A 49 0.63 10.05 4.41
C GLY A 49 0.12 11.49 4.30
N VAL A 50 -1.14 11.75 4.66
CA VAL A 50 -1.69 13.12 4.64
C VAL A 50 -1.02 14.05 5.67
N SER A 51 -0.53 13.47 6.77
CA SER A 51 0.13 14.20 7.86
C SER A 51 1.64 14.28 7.65
N THR A 52 2.26 13.19 7.18
CA THR A 52 3.72 13.10 7.05
C THR A 52 4.25 13.45 5.66
N GLY A 53 3.38 13.50 4.65
CA GLY A 53 3.78 13.64 3.25
C GLY A 53 4.43 12.37 2.71
N GLU A 54 5.25 12.51 1.66
CA GLU A 54 6.02 11.38 1.10
C GLU A 54 7.25 11.11 1.97
N THR A 55 7.36 9.89 2.49
CA THR A 55 8.54 9.40 3.19
C THR A 55 8.97 8.05 2.61
N CYS A 56 10.27 7.82 2.53
CA CYS A 56 10.82 6.64 1.87
C CYS A 56 11.83 5.93 2.76
N GLY A 57 11.92 4.62 2.56
CA GLY A 57 12.84 3.75 3.27
C GLY A 57 12.88 2.38 2.58
N THR A 58 12.88 1.31 3.38
CA THR A 58 12.96 -0.05 2.85
C THR A 58 11.93 -0.98 3.46
N VAL A 59 11.59 -2.04 2.72
CA VAL A 59 10.82 -3.17 3.25
C VAL A 59 11.67 -3.90 4.29
N GLU A 60 11.15 -4.03 5.50
CA GLU A 60 11.82 -4.71 6.61
C GLU A 60 11.52 -6.21 6.60
N SER A 61 10.24 -6.58 6.52
CA SER A 61 9.79 -7.97 6.46
C SER A 61 8.56 -8.11 5.58
N VAL A 62 8.44 -9.25 4.88
CA VAL A 62 7.25 -9.60 4.10
C VAL A 62 6.60 -10.81 4.75
N ASN A 63 5.34 -10.66 5.12
CA ASN A 63 4.54 -11.65 5.82
C ASN A 63 3.35 -12.08 4.95
N ASN A 64 2.51 -12.98 5.46
CA ASN A 64 1.36 -13.50 4.73
C ASN A 64 0.28 -12.42 4.53
N GLY A 65 0.34 -11.70 3.41
CA GLY A 65 -0.64 -10.68 3.02
C GLY A 65 -0.38 -9.27 3.55
N TRP A 66 0.75 -9.04 4.23
CA TRP A 66 1.15 -7.73 4.75
C TRP A 66 2.67 -7.66 4.91
N PHE A 67 3.21 -6.47 5.15
CA PHE A 67 4.66 -6.27 5.30
C PHE A 67 4.96 -5.10 6.23
N THR A 68 6.17 -5.08 6.78
CA THR A 68 6.69 -3.96 7.58
C THR A 68 7.73 -3.17 6.80
N MET A 69 7.90 -1.91 7.19
CA MET A 69 8.84 -0.98 6.58
C MET A 69 9.67 -0.28 7.65
N SER A 70 10.83 0.22 7.27
CA SER A 70 11.79 0.84 8.17
C SER A 70 12.68 1.83 7.39
N HIS A 71 13.75 2.31 8.03
CA HIS A 71 14.79 3.13 7.41
C HIS A 71 14.30 4.41 6.71
N GLY A 72 13.39 5.15 7.36
CA GLY A 72 12.96 6.48 6.89
C GLY A 72 11.49 6.58 6.52
N VAL A 73 10.75 5.46 6.47
CA VAL A 73 9.29 5.47 6.43
C VAL A 73 8.76 5.98 7.77
N LEU A 74 8.01 7.08 7.74
CA LEU A 74 7.37 7.67 8.92
C LEU A 74 5.86 7.47 8.84
N SER A 75 5.18 7.58 9.97
CA SER A 75 3.73 7.62 10.04
C SER A 75 3.27 8.37 11.28
N GLU A 76 2.22 9.16 11.11
CA GLU A 76 1.48 9.81 12.18
C GLU A 76 -0.01 9.52 12.06
N LYS A 77 -0.78 9.89 13.09
CA LYS A 77 -2.24 9.81 13.02
C LYS A 77 -2.76 10.58 11.80
N GLY A 78 -3.62 9.93 11.03
CA GLY A 78 -4.15 10.45 9.76
C GLY A 78 -3.54 9.81 8.52
N ASP A 79 -2.40 9.12 8.63
CA ASP A 79 -1.74 8.49 7.48
C ASP A 79 -2.31 7.11 7.10
N SER A 80 -3.12 6.51 8.00
CA SER A 80 -3.84 5.24 7.75
C SER A 80 -4.67 5.30 6.47
N GLY A 81 -4.58 4.26 5.65
CA GLY A 81 -5.16 4.20 4.31
C GLY A 81 -4.27 4.78 3.21
N GLY A 82 -3.19 5.48 3.55
CA GLY A 82 -2.26 6.06 2.58
C GLY A 82 -1.55 5.00 1.74
N PRO A 83 -1.24 5.29 0.45
CA PRO A 83 -0.61 4.31 -0.42
C PRO A 83 0.83 4.06 -0.01
N VAL A 84 1.26 2.82 -0.20
CA VAL A 84 2.66 2.39 -0.15
C VAL A 84 3.04 1.90 -1.54
N TYR A 85 4.15 2.40 -2.08
CA TYR A 85 4.52 2.21 -3.48
C TYR A 85 6.02 2.08 -3.69
N LEU A 86 6.38 1.42 -4.78
CA LEU A 86 7.72 1.46 -5.35
C LEU A 86 7.84 2.69 -6.25
N ALA A 87 8.93 3.43 -6.13
CA ALA A 87 9.18 4.63 -6.91
C ALA A 87 10.51 4.49 -7.68
N PRO A 88 10.55 3.75 -8.81
CA PRO A 88 11.73 3.75 -9.66
C PRO A 88 12.01 5.17 -10.17
N ASP A 89 13.29 5.50 -10.33
CA ASP A 89 13.73 6.84 -10.73
C ASP A 89 13.01 7.31 -12.01
N GLY A 90 12.33 8.46 -11.91
CA GLY A 90 11.62 9.10 -13.01
C GLY A 90 10.37 8.38 -13.55
N GLY A 91 9.99 7.21 -13.01
CA GLY A 91 8.84 6.42 -13.47
C GLY A 91 7.52 6.69 -12.72
N PRO A 92 6.41 6.03 -13.07
CA PRO A 92 5.21 6.00 -12.24
C PRO A 92 5.48 5.31 -10.89
N ALA A 93 4.70 5.66 -9.87
CA ALA A 93 4.69 4.97 -8.59
C ALA A 93 3.87 3.68 -8.75
N GLN A 94 4.44 2.55 -8.37
CA GLN A 94 3.75 1.26 -8.41
C GLN A 94 3.21 0.94 -7.01
N ILE A 95 1.89 0.97 -6.81
CA ILE A 95 1.29 0.60 -5.52
C ILE A 95 1.62 -0.86 -5.18
N VAL A 96 1.98 -1.09 -3.92
CA VAL A 96 2.32 -2.40 -3.35
C VAL A 96 1.67 -2.64 -1.99
N GLY A 97 1.11 -1.61 -1.35
CA GLY A 97 0.33 -1.78 -0.13
C GLY A 97 -0.51 -0.56 0.25
N ILE A 98 -1.30 -0.76 1.30
CA ILE A 98 -2.10 0.27 1.97
C ILE A 98 -1.60 0.34 3.41
N PHE A 99 -1.13 1.51 3.83
CA PHE A 99 -0.63 1.70 5.19
C PHE A 99 -1.77 1.54 6.20
N ASN A 100 -1.56 0.74 7.25
CA ASN A 100 -2.61 0.50 8.24
C ASN A 100 -2.23 1.02 9.63
N SER A 101 -1.08 0.57 10.16
CA SER A 101 -0.68 0.80 11.55
C SER A 101 0.82 0.62 11.78
N VAL A 102 1.24 0.55 13.04
CA VAL A 102 2.61 0.22 13.45
C VAL A 102 2.61 -1.13 14.16
N TRP A 103 3.40 -2.08 13.66
CA TRP A 103 3.53 -3.42 14.22
C TRP A 103 4.95 -3.66 14.72
N GLY A 104 5.11 -3.98 16.00
CA GLY A 104 6.43 -4.21 16.61
C GLY A 104 7.37 -3.01 16.52
N GLY A 105 6.84 -1.79 16.40
CA GLY A 105 7.61 -0.55 16.24
C GLY A 105 7.90 -0.16 14.79
N PHE A 106 7.47 -0.96 13.81
CA PHE A 106 7.65 -0.68 12.38
C PHE A 106 6.33 -0.28 11.72
N PRO A 107 6.32 0.77 10.88
CA PRO A 107 5.22 1.02 9.95
C PRO A 107 4.83 -0.25 9.18
N ALA A 108 3.54 -0.57 9.15
CA ALA A 108 3.00 -1.77 8.53
C ALA A 108 1.96 -1.42 7.47
N ALA A 109 1.91 -2.25 6.43
CA ALA A 109 0.95 -2.11 5.35
C ALA A 109 0.41 -3.47 4.94
N VAL A 110 -0.88 -3.51 4.61
CA VAL A 110 -1.49 -4.66 3.95
C VAL A 110 -1.03 -4.70 2.49
N SER A 111 -0.77 -5.89 1.97
CA SER A 111 -0.26 -6.08 0.61
C SER A 111 -1.33 -5.78 -0.42
N TRP A 112 -1.03 -4.92 -1.39
CA TRP A 112 -1.96 -4.58 -2.46
C TRP A 112 -2.39 -5.80 -3.30
N ARG A 113 -1.48 -6.76 -3.49
CA ARG A 113 -1.80 -8.03 -4.14
C ARG A 113 -2.90 -8.78 -3.39
N SER A 114 -2.67 -8.99 -2.08
CA SER A 114 -3.61 -9.68 -1.20
C SER A 114 -4.94 -8.94 -1.10
N THR A 115 -4.91 -7.62 -0.97
CA THR A 115 -6.10 -6.76 -0.96
C THR A 115 -6.87 -6.88 -2.27
N SER A 116 -6.19 -6.84 -3.43
CA SER A 116 -6.85 -6.94 -4.74
C SER A 116 -7.53 -8.30 -4.93
N GLU A 117 -6.87 -9.40 -4.51
CA GLU A 117 -7.44 -10.74 -4.54
C GLU A 117 -8.70 -10.85 -3.66
N GLN A 118 -8.66 -10.28 -2.45
CA GLN A 118 -9.81 -10.28 -1.52
C GLN A 118 -10.96 -9.38 -1.99
N VAL A 119 -10.68 -8.16 -2.45
CA VAL A 119 -11.70 -7.25 -3.00
C VAL A 119 -12.42 -7.89 -4.19
N HIS A 120 -11.70 -8.56 -5.10
CA HIS A 120 -12.34 -9.27 -6.22
C HIS A 120 -13.25 -10.40 -5.73
N ALA A 121 -12.84 -11.14 -4.70
CA ALA A 121 -13.66 -12.19 -4.10
C ALA A 121 -14.92 -11.62 -3.42
N ASP A 122 -14.77 -10.54 -2.65
CA ASP A 122 -15.87 -9.91 -1.89
C ASP A 122 -16.90 -9.24 -2.80
N LEU A 123 -16.45 -8.58 -3.86
CA LEU A 123 -17.32 -7.89 -4.81
C LEU A 123 -17.88 -8.82 -5.90
N GLY A 124 -17.44 -10.08 -5.96
CA GLY A 124 -17.82 -11.02 -7.01
C GLY A 124 -17.34 -10.62 -8.41
N VAL A 125 -16.33 -9.74 -8.50
CA VAL A 125 -15.77 -9.25 -9.76
C VAL A 125 -14.63 -10.16 -10.18
N THR A 126 -14.84 -10.96 -11.23
CA THR A 126 -13.76 -11.76 -11.82
C THR A 126 -12.83 -10.82 -12.61
N PRO A 127 -11.50 -10.81 -12.38
CA PRO A 127 -10.60 -10.01 -13.20
C PRO A 127 -10.71 -10.46 -14.65
N LEU A 128 -10.88 -9.50 -15.57
CA LEU A 128 -10.83 -9.77 -16.99
C LEU A 128 -9.43 -10.31 -17.33
N ALA A 129 -9.43 -11.50 -17.95
CA ALA A 129 -8.23 -12.20 -18.43
C ALA A 129 -7.48 -11.42 -19.51
#